data_AF-A0A8T7CK39-F1
#
_entry.id   AF-A0A8T7CK39-F1
#
_cell.length_a   1.000
_cell.length_b   1.000
_cell.length_c   1.000
_cell.angle_alpha   90.00
_cell.angle_beta   90.00
_cell.angle_gamma   90.00
#
_symmetry.space_group_name_H-M   'P 1'
#
loop_
_entity.id
_entity.type
_entity.pdbx_description
1 polymer ?
#
loop_
_entity_poly.entity_id
_entity_poly.type
_entity_poly.pdbx_seq_one_letter_code
_entity_poly.pdbx_strand_id
1 'polypeptide(L)' 'MSRRLKRLWPRVVLSLLGAVVLTLIPLPGWLQPWRPSWVALVVIYWLIYEPRRIGLMTAWLAGLLLDT' A
#
# COMPACT_ATOMS: atom_id res chain seq x y z
N MET A 1 8.15 21.58 13.33
CA MET A 1 7.20 20.82 12.46
C MET A 1 7.76 19.51 11.85
N SER A 2 9.01 19.06 12.09
CA SER A 2 9.59 17.91 11.35
C SER A 2 9.48 16.52 12.01
N ARG A 3 9.13 16.44 13.31
CA ARG A 3 9.16 15.18 14.07
C ARG A 3 8.03 14.19 13.71
N ARG A 4 6.87 14.67 13.26
CA ARG A 4 5.76 13.80 12.81
C ARG A 4 6.05 13.13 11.47
N LEU A 5 6.78 13.80 10.57
CA LEU A 5 7.14 13.24 9.26
C LEU A 5 7.99 11.98 9.43
N LYS A 6 9.10 12.05 10.19
CA LYS A 6 9.97 10.88 10.45
C LYS A 6 9.28 9.72 11.15
N ARG A 7 8.21 9.99 11.91
CA ARG A 7 7.48 8.96 12.68
C ARG A 7 6.45 8.18 11.84
N LEU A 8 5.95 8.76 10.76
CA LEU A 8 4.94 8.13 9.89
C LEU A 8 5.58 7.24 8.81
N TRP A 9 6.71 7.65 8.25
CA TRP A 9 7.46 6.88 7.23
C TRP A 9 7.70 5.40 7.58
N PRO A 10 8.20 5.03 8.77
CA PRO A 10 8.40 3.62 9.11
C PRO A 10 7.08 2.83 9.17
N ARG A 11 5.96 3.48 9.51
CA ARG A 11 4.64 2.83 9.52
C ARG A 11 4.15 2.55 8.10
N VAL A 12 4.34 3.50 7.19
CA VAL A 12 4.00 3.35 5.77
C VAL A 12 4.81 2.20 5.16
N VAL A 13 6.13 2.20 5.34
CA VAL A 13 7.02 1.16 4.81
C VAL A 13 6.67 -0.21 5.39
N LEU A 14 6.44 -0.32 6.71
CA LEU A 14 6.06 -1.59 7.34
C LEU A 14 4.73 -2.14 6.79
N SER A 15 3.73 -1.28 6.60
CA SER A 15 2.44 -1.69 6.04
C SER A 15 2.53 -2.11 4.56
N LEU A 16 3.36 -1.42 3.77
CA LEU A 16 3.59 -1.78 2.36
C LEU A 16 4.37 -3.09 2.25
N LEU A 17 5.37 -3.31 3.09
CA LEU A 17 6.07 -4.59 3.18
C LEU A 17 5.10 -5.74 3.51
N GLY A 18 4.20 -5.54 4.47
CA GLY A 18 3.16 -6.54 4.80
C GLY A 18 2.24 -6.83 3.62
N ALA A 19 1.83 -5.80 2.86
CA ALA A 19 1.01 -5.98 1.67
C ALA A 19 1.72 -6.76 0.56
N VAL A 20 3.01 -6.52 0.34
CA VAL A 20 3.83 -7.27 -0.62
C VAL A 20 3.95 -8.74 -0.19
N VAL A 21 4.22 -8.99 1.09
CA VAL A 21 4.27 -10.37 1.64
C VAL A 21 2.93 -11.09 1.41
N LEU A 22 1.80 -10.43 1.70
CA LEU A 22 0.46 -10.98 1.44
C LEU A 22 0.21 -11.26 -0.05
N THR A 23 0.80 -10.47 -0.95
CA THR A 23 0.70 -10.67 -2.40
C THR A 23 1.49 -11.88 -2.87
N LEU A 24 2.63 -12.17 -2.23
CA LEU A 24 3.49 -13.31 -2.53
C LEU A 24 2.95 -14.64 -2.01
N ILE A 25 2.05 -14.62 -1.01
CA ILE A 25 1.43 -15.84 -0.50
C ILE A 25 0.51 -16.43 -1.58
N PRO A 26 0.74 -17.68 -2.01
CA PRO A 26 -0.13 -18.33 -2.97
C PRO A 26 -1.48 -18.61 -2.31
N LEU A 27 -2.53 -18.01 -2.86
CA LEU A 27 -3.90 -18.31 -2.46
C LEU A 27 -4.36 -19.62 -3.12
N PRO A 28 -5.20 -20.41 -2.42
CA PRO A 28 -5.75 -21.63 -3.00
C PRO A 28 -6.60 -21.29 -4.24
N GLY A 29 -6.64 -22.20 -5.22
CA GLY A 29 -7.14 -21.90 -6.58
C GLY A 29 -8.54 -21.27 -6.66
N TRP A 30 -9.41 -21.57 -5.70
CA TRP A 30 -10.75 -21.00 -5.60
C TRP A 30 -10.79 -19.54 -5.09
N LEU A 31 -9.75 -19.10 -4.36
CA LEU A 31 -9.58 -17.73 -3.88
C LEU A 31 -8.74 -16.86 -4.82
N GLN A 32 -8.08 -17.44 -5.82
CA GLN A 32 -7.26 -16.65 -6.76
C GLN A 32 -8.03 -15.52 -7.46
N PRO A 33 -9.29 -15.71 -7.91
CA PRO A 33 -10.07 -14.62 -8.53
C PRO A 33 -10.42 -13.51 -7.53
N TRP A 34 -10.48 -13.85 -6.24
CA TRP A 34 -10.83 -12.94 -5.16
C TRP A 34 -9.60 -12.30 -4.50
N ARG A 35 -8.39 -12.52 -5.04
CA ARG A 35 -7.16 -11.99 -4.48
C ARG A 35 -7.19 -10.46 -4.52
N PRO A 36 -7.39 -9.77 -3.38
CA PRO A 36 -7.42 -8.33 -3.39
C PRO A 36 -6.00 -7.81 -3.65
N SER A 37 -5.91 -6.65 -4.30
CA SER A 37 -4.66 -5.92 -4.44
C SER A 37 -4.26 -5.33 -3.08
N TRP A 38 -3.62 -6.14 -2.23
CA TRP A 38 -3.21 -5.75 -0.87
C TRP A 38 -2.42 -4.43 -0.85
N VAL A 39 -1.55 -4.24 -1.83
CA VAL A 39 -0.75 -3.01 -1.96
C VAL A 39 -1.66 -1.82 -2.26
N ALA A 40 -2.64 -1.98 -3.15
CA ALA A 40 -3.61 -0.92 -3.43
C ALA A 40 -4.46 -0.58 -2.20
N LEU A 41 -4.90 -1.58 -1.43
CA LEU A 41 -5.63 -1.36 -0.17
C LEU A 41 -4.81 -0.54 0.83
N VAL A 42 -3.53 -0.86 1.01
CA VAL A 42 -2.64 -0.11 1.90
C VAL A 42 -2.41 1.30 1.39
N VAL A 43 -2.22 1.49 0.09
CA VAL A 43 -2.08 2.83 -0.51
C VAL A 43 -3.35 3.67 -0.31
N ILE A 44 -4.54 3.09 -0.53
CA ILE A 44 -5.83 3.75 -0.29
C ILE A 44 -6.02 4.10 1.18
N TYR A 45 -5.65 3.20 2.10
CA TYR A 45 -5.66 3.49 3.53
C TYR A 45 -4.84 4.74 3.86
N TRP A 46 -3.62 4.84 3.33
CA TRP A 46 -2.75 5.98 3.58
C TRP A 46 -3.20 7.27 2.92
N LEU A 47 -3.82 7.19 1.74
CA LEU A 47 -4.48 8.33 1.10
C LEU A 47 -5.56 8.93 2.01
N ILE A 48 -6.35 8.09 2.69
CA ILE A 48 -7.43 8.53 3.58
C ILE A 48 -6.87 9.03 4.91
N TYR A 49 -5.89 8.31 5.49
CA TYR A 49 -5.36 8.60 6.82
C TYR A 49 -4.50 9.87 6.87
N GLU A 50 -3.66 10.12 5.85
CA GLU A 50 -2.78 11.29 5.81
C GLU A 50 -2.67 11.87 4.38
N PRO A 51 -3.76 12.47 3.87
CA PRO A 51 -3.82 13.01 2.50
C PRO A 51 -2.84 14.16 2.25
N ARG A 52 -2.33 14.80 3.31
CA ARG A 52 -1.32 15.87 3.23
C ARG A 52 0.06 15.37 2.82
N ARG A 53 0.31 14.05 2.89
CA ARG A 53 1.63 13.45 2.61
C ARG A 53 1.57 12.43 1.50
N ILE A 54 0.52 11.62 1.46
CA ILE A 54 0.29 10.62 0.42
C ILE A 54 -0.91 11.13 -0.37
N GLY A 55 -0.64 11.65 -1.56
CA GLY A 55 -1.63 12.26 -2.44
C GLY A 55 -1.97 11.36 -3.63
N LEU A 56 -2.95 11.80 -4.42
CA LEU A 56 -3.43 11.07 -5.60
C LEU A 56 -2.29 10.71 -6.58
N MET A 57 -1.31 11.61 -6.76
CA MET A 57 -0.14 11.38 -7.61
C MET A 57 0.76 10.22 -7.14
N THR A 58 0.99 10.10 -5.82
CA THR A 58 1.78 8.98 -5.29
C THR A 58 1.06 7.64 -5.42
N ALA A 59 -0.27 7.64 -5.31
CA ALA A 59 -1.08 6.44 -5.54
C ALA A 59 -1.12 6.04 -7.02
N TRP A 60 -1.20 7.02 -7.93
CA TRP A 60 -1.16 6.78 -9.36
C TRP A 60 0.20 6.18 -9.81
N LEU A 61 1.32 6.73 -9.31
CA LEU A 61 2.65 6.16 -9.53
C LEU A 61 2.81 4.76 -8.92
N ALA A 62 2.26 4.52 -7.74
CA ALA A 62 2.28 3.20 -7.13
C ALA A 62 1.47 2.17 -7.94
N GLY A 63 0.34 2.59 -8.52
CA GLY A 63 -0.46 1.78 -9.44
C GLY A 63 0.29 1.43 -10.73
N LEU A 64 0.97 2.40 -11.34
CA LEU A 64 1.84 2.17 -12.50
C LEU A 64 2.98 1.20 -12.20
N LEU A 65 3.56 1.24 -11.00
CA LEU A 65 4.62 0.31 -10.60
C LEU A 65 4.09 -1.11 -10.35
N LEU A 66 2.82 -1.24 -9.98
CA LEU A 66 2.14 -2.51 -9.70
C LEU A 66 1.63 -3.19 -10.97
N ASP A 67 1.52 -2.48 -12.08
CA ASP A 67 0.95 -2.99 -13.33
C ASP A 67 1.96 -3.97 -13.97
N THR A 68 1.74 -5.27 -13.74
CA THR A 68 2.44 -6.41 -14.35
C THR A 68 1.44 -7.37 -14.97
#